data_AF-A0A2K9MHT4-F1
#
_entry.id   AF-A0A2K9MHT4-F1
#
_cell.length_a   1.000
_cell.length_b   1.000
_cell.length_c   1.000
_cell.angle_alpha   90.00
_cell.angle_beta   90.00
_cell.angle_gamma   90.00
#
_symmetry.space_group_name_H-M   'P 1'
#
loop_
_entity.id
_entity.type
_entity.pdbx_description
1 polymer ?
#
loop_
_entity_poly.entity_id
_entity_poly.type
_entity_poly.pdbx_seq_one_letter_code
_entity_poly.pdbx_strand_id
1 'polypeptide(L)'
;MQPALTAAILTGSATLAVLLALLAMRWLERPARPALLGSDLVAPCIFLFRDGQLIDATAPAHTILAGCARPDLAGLRLWLAQRFDDLAALDETADGPARREVFGTDGTGSARLRLVVEHTHDGALRLTLIQPGSETAGIVVDSLSQQSLEQELALLRQVLDAAPMLITRRDEQDRIVWANSSYLDAAERSGVAPLWPLPEILAPEPAAAHDGNDRRARMDSPDGVHWFDCYTHQHGAETTSYALPADAEVKAEQNLREFLQTLTKTFADLPIGLAIFDRERHLQLFNPALIDLTGLPVGFVAARPSLYSVLDQLRELRMVPEPRDYRSWRRQISTLESAAAAGHHVETWSLPGGRTYRVTGRPHPDGAIAFLFEDITSEITLTRKFRADLALGMQVLDGLDQALIVFNAIGQVVMSNRVYADLWGPAPPRLADALQTWRGDWNEAPGLAELTAALQMDDATTRLTGLLLGPPKAGMLSWHVTPSPAASVCCDSRRRTRR
;
A
#
# COMPACT_ATOMS: atom_id res chain seq x y z
N MET A 1 -37.79 123.09 -39.26
CA MET A 1 -37.90 121.88 -40.11
C MET A 1 -36.64 121.00 -40.09
N GLN A 2 -35.80 121.09 -39.04
CA GLN A 2 -34.54 120.32 -38.91
C GLN A 2 -34.52 119.17 -37.89
N PRO A 3 -35.48 118.99 -36.92
CA PRO A 3 -35.34 117.90 -35.93
C PRO A 3 -35.70 116.51 -36.50
N ALA A 4 -36.45 116.45 -37.60
CA ALA A 4 -36.80 115.19 -38.26
C ALA A 4 -35.60 114.58 -39.03
N LEU A 5 -34.74 115.43 -39.60
CA LEU A 5 -33.57 114.97 -40.36
C LEU A 5 -32.49 114.41 -39.42
N THR A 6 -32.31 115.02 -38.23
CA THR A 6 -31.36 114.53 -37.23
C THR A 6 -31.80 113.20 -36.62
N ALA A 7 -33.11 113.02 -36.41
CA ALA A 7 -33.65 111.75 -35.90
C ALA A 7 -33.48 110.60 -36.92
N ALA A 8 -33.67 110.85 -38.21
CA ALA A 8 -33.48 109.86 -39.27
C ALA A 8 -32.00 109.46 -39.47
N ILE A 9 -31.07 110.40 -39.31
CA ILE A 9 -29.63 110.12 -39.40
C ILE A 9 -29.14 109.32 -38.19
N LEU A 10 -29.66 109.62 -36.99
CA LEU A 10 -29.32 108.87 -35.77
C LEU A 10 -29.84 107.43 -35.82
N THR A 11 -31.09 107.20 -36.25
CA THR A 11 -31.63 105.84 -36.37
C THR A 11 -31.00 105.05 -37.51
N GLY A 12 -30.63 105.69 -38.62
CA GLY A 12 -29.89 105.06 -39.72
C GLY A 12 -28.47 104.65 -39.31
N SER A 13 -27.78 105.46 -38.50
CA SER A 13 -26.43 105.13 -38.02
C SER A 13 -26.41 103.98 -37.01
N ALA A 14 -27.41 103.90 -36.13
CA ALA A 14 -27.52 102.85 -35.13
C ALA A 14 -27.86 101.49 -35.78
N THR A 15 -28.75 101.48 -36.78
CA THR A 15 -29.08 100.24 -37.51
C THR A 15 -27.91 99.74 -38.36
N LEU A 16 -27.16 100.66 -38.99
CA LEU A 16 -25.96 100.31 -39.75
C LEU A 16 -24.84 99.77 -38.84
N ALA A 17 -24.65 100.34 -37.65
CA ALA A 17 -23.67 99.86 -36.68
C ALA A 17 -24.03 98.47 -36.13
N VAL A 18 -25.31 98.19 -35.88
CA VAL A 18 -25.78 96.86 -35.45
C VAL A 18 -25.65 95.84 -36.59
N LEU A 19 -25.96 96.22 -37.82
CA LEU A 19 -25.76 95.34 -38.99
C LEU A 19 -24.29 95.04 -39.25
N LEU A 20 -23.41 96.03 -39.12
CA LEU A 20 -21.95 95.84 -39.22
C LEU A 20 -21.41 95.00 -38.06
N ALA A 21 -21.92 95.16 -36.85
CA ALA A 21 -21.54 94.34 -35.70
C ALA A 21 -22.00 92.88 -35.86
N LEU A 22 -23.20 92.65 -36.40
CA LEU A 22 -23.71 91.31 -36.71
C LEU A 22 -22.96 90.65 -37.88
N LEU A 23 -22.61 91.42 -38.92
CA LEU A 23 -21.75 90.93 -40.01
C LEU A 23 -20.33 90.64 -39.53
N ALA A 24 -19.77 91.47 -38.65
CA ALA A 24 -18.46 91.25 -38.04
C ALA A 24 -18.46 90.04 -37.11
N MET A 25 -19.50 89.84 -36.29
CA MET A 25 -19.67 88.62 -35.48
C MET A 25 -19.78 87.39 -36.38
N ARG A 26 -20.51 87.48 -37.49
CA ARG A 26 -20.66 86.36 -38.45
C ARG A 26 -19.41 86.08 -39.29
N TRP A 27 -18.54 87.07 -39.49
CA TRP A 27 -17.24 86.90 -40.15
C TRP A 27 -16.13 86.44 -39.18
N LEU A 28 -16.23 86.78 -37.89
CA LEU A 28 -15.40 86.20 -36.82
C LEU A 28 -15.82 84.78 -36.48
N GLU A 29 -17.10 84.45 -36.62
CA GLU A 29 -17.62 83.08 -36.66
C GLU A 29 -17.28 82.41 -38.01
N ARG A 30 -15.99 82.30 -38.33
CA ARG A 30 -15.54 81.07 -38.97
C ARG A 30 -15.98 79.92 -38.06
N PRO A 31 -16.44 78.77 -38.58
CA PRO A 31 -16.63 77.61 -37.74
C PRO A 31 -15.25 77.21 -37.22
N ALA A 32 -14.87 77.74 -36.07
CA ALA A 32 -13.90 77.13 -35.21
C ALA A 32 -14.54 75.79 -34.86
N ARG A 33 -14.06 74.72 -35.52
CA ARG A 33 -14.34 73.37 -35.07
C ARG A 33 -14.03 73.38 -33.56
N PRO A 34 -14.96 72.95 -32.70
CA PRO A 34 -14.67 72.90 -31.29
C PRO A 34 -13.38 72.09 -31.15
N ALA A 35 -12.39 72.67 -30.46
CA ALA A 35 -11.28 71.88 -29.96
C ALA A 35 -11.90 70.83 -29.03
N LEU A 36 -12.21 69.68 -29.60
CA LEU A 36 -12.49 68.47 -28.85
C LEU A 36 -11.19 68.15 -28.14
N LEU A 37 -11.19 68.35 -26.82
CA LEU A 37 -10.12 68.10 -25.85
C LEU A 37 -9.37 69.37 -25.44
N GLY A 38 -9.84 69.90 -24.30
CA GLY A 38 -8.98 70.64 -23.40
C GLY A 38 -7.77 69.79 -22.99
N SER A 39 -6.68 70.52 -22.78
CA SER A 39 -5.48 70.12 -22.05
C SER A 39 -5.76 69.16 -20.89
N ASP A 40 -4.96 68.08 -20.82
CA ASP A 40 -4.72 67.13 -19.72
C ASP A 40 -4.99 65.64 -19.97
N LEU A 41 -5.05 65.21 -21.24
CA LEU A 41 -4.94 63.77 -21.57
C LEU A 41 -3.84 63.55 -22.60
N VAL A 42 -2.87 62.73 -22.18
CA VAL A 42 -1.78 62.11 -22.95
C VAL A 42 -2.34 61.52 -24.25
N ALA A 43 -2.32 62.31 -25.34
CA ALA A 43 -3.00 61.95 -26.59
C ALA A 43 -2.17 60.92 -27.40
N PRO A 44 -2.80 59.89 -28.00
CA PRO A 44 -2.11 58.92 -28.85
C PRO A 44 -1.54 59.60 -30.11
N CYS A 45 -0.40 59.14 -30.63
CA CYS A 45 0.21 59.71 -31.83
C CYS A 45 -0.46 59.20 -33.11
N ILE A 46 -1.53 59.89 -33.53
CA ILE A 46 -2.36 59.53 -34.69
C ILE A 46 -2.24 60.59 -35.79
N PHE A 47 -2.11 60.13 -37.03
CA PHE A 47 -2.16 60.91 -38.26
C PHE A 47 -3.32 60.44 -39.14
N LEU A 48 -4.03 61.37 -39.76
CA LEU A 48 -5.10 61.08 -40.72
C LEU A 48 -4.79 61.75 -42.05
N PHE A 49 -4.70 60.95 -43.11
CA PHE A 49 -4.41 61.40 -44.48
C PHE A 49 -5.54 61.05 -45.43
N ARG A 50 -5.70 61.82 -46.51
CA ARG A 50 -6.52 61.49 -47.68
C ARG A 50 -5.83 62.00 -48.91
N ASP A 51 -5.72 61.16 -49.94
CA ASP A 51 -5.01 61.47 -51.19
C ASP A 51 -3.59 62.02 -50.97
N GLY A 52 -2.91 61.50 -49.93
CA GLY A 52 -1.56 61.92 -49.53
C GLY A 52 -1.48 63.25 -48.75
N GLN A 53 -2.59 63.96 -48.56
CA GLN A 53 -2.67 65.20 -47.79
C GLN A 53 -3.12 64.95 -46.36
N LEU A 54 -2.54 65.67 -45.40
CA LEU A 54 -2.94 65.57 -44.00
C LEU A 54 -4.32 66.21 -43.77
N ILE A 55 -5.28 65.44 -43.28
CA ILE A 55 -6.59 65.94 -42.86
C ILE A 55 -6.52 66.44 -41.42
N ASP A 56 -5.95 65.62 -40.54
CA ASP A 56 -5.93 65.88 -39.10
C ASP A 56 -4.78 65.12 -38.43
N ALA A 57 -4.29 65.64 -37.32
CA ALA A 57 -3.28 64.98 -36.51
C ALA A 57 -3.45 65.36 -35.04
N THR A 58 -3.12 64.42 -34.17
CA THR A 58 -3.01 64.68 -32.73
C THR A 58 -1.83 65.61 -32.42
N ALA A 59 -1.83 66.30 -31.27
CA ALA A 59 -0.76 67.24 -30.92
C ALA A 59 0.67 66.63 -30.99
N PRO A 60 0.92 65.39 -30.51
CA PRO A 60 2.23 64.74 -30.66
C PRO A 60 2.58 64.44 -32.13
N ALA A 61 1.58 64.06 -32.93
CA ALA A 61 1.76 63.81 -34.36
C ALA A 61 2.12 65.10 -35.12
N HIS A 62 1.55 66.24 -34.74
CA HIS A 62 1.96 67.55 -35.26
C HIS A 62 3.43 67.88 -34.92
N THR A 63 3.92 67.53 -33.73
CA THR A 63 5.33 67.72 -33.37
C THR A 63 6.26 66.91 -34.27
N ILE A 64 5.89 65.68 -34.62
CA ILE A 64 6.67 64.83 -35.54
C ILE A 64 6.65 65.40 -36.96
N LEU A 65 5.47 65.86 -37.44
CA LEU A 65 5.35 66.47 -38.76
C LEU A 65 6.14 67.77 -38.90
N ALA A 66 6.30 68.54 -37.82
CA ALA A 66 7.14 69.74 -37.82
C ALA A 66 8.62 69.44 -38.08
N GLY A 67 9.08 68.22 -37.77
CA GLY A 67 10.42 67.73 -38.10
C GLY A 67 10.55 67.08 -39.48
N CYS A 68 9.44 66.93 -40.22
CA CYS A 68 9.44 66.36 -41.57
C CYS A 68 9.71 67.45 -42.62
N ALA A 69 10.35 67.09 -43.74
CA ALA A 69 10.64 68.03 -44.82
C ALA A 69 9.37 68.60 -45.48
N ARG A 70 8.25 67.85 -45.41
CA ARG A 70 6.92 68.26 -45.87
C ARG A 70 5.87 67.73 -44.89
N PRO A 71 4.78 68.46 -44.64
CA PRO A 71 3.69 68.01 -43.78
C PRO A 71 2.66 67.16 -44.57
N ASP A 72 3.14 66.28 -45.45
CA ASP A 72 2.33 65.37 -46.27
C ASP A 72 2.75 63.91 -46.01
N LEU A 73 1.99 62.95 -46.56
CA LEU A 73 2.27 61.53 -46.37
C LEU A 73 3.66 61.15 -46.90
N ALA A 74 4.13 61.81 -47.96
CA ALA A 74 5.45 61.57 -48.56
C ALA A 74 6.58 62.01 -47.62
N GLY A 75 6.44 63.16 -46.96
CA GLY A 75 7.37 63.66 -45.95
C GLY A 75 7.41 62.76 -44.70
N LEU A 76 6.25 62.34 -44.20
CA LEU A 76 6.15 61.40 -43.09
C LEU A 76 6.76 60.03 -43.43
N ARG A 77 6.55 59.53 -44.65
CA ARG A 77 7.12 58.26 -45.13
C ARG A 77 8.65 58.27 -45.08
N LEU A 78 9.28 59.38 -45.48
CA LEU A 78 10.73 59.52 -45.43
C LEU A 78 11.27 59.44 -43.99
N TRP A 79 10.52 60.02 -43.04
CA TRP A 79 10.84 59.96 -41.62
C TRP A 79 10.63 58.55 -41.04
N LEU A 80 9.55 57.87 -41.42
CA LEU A 80 9.27 56.49 -41.00
C LEU A 80 10.28 55.49 -41.58
N ALA A 81 10.76 55.70 -42.81
CA ALA A 81 11.72 54.81 -43.47
C ALA A 81 13.07 54.71 -42.75
N GLN A 82 13.38 55.66 -41.85
CA GLN A 82 14.57 55.59 -40.99
C GLN A 82 14.42 54.60 -39.83
N ARG A 83 13.20 54.11 -39.55
CA ARG A 83 12.87 53.37 -38.32
C ARG A 83 12.03 52.11 -38.55
N PHE A 84 11.63 51.83 -39.78
CA PHE A 84 10.83 50.68 -40.18
C PHE A 84 11.42 50.06 -41.45
N ASP A 85 11.57 48.73 -41.46
CA ASP A 85 12.21 47.98 -42.57
C ASP A 85 11.31 47.89 -43.82
N ASP A 86 9.99 47.82 -43.62
CA ASP A 86 9.02 47.65 -44.69
C ASP A 86 7.82 48.59 -44.50
N LEU A 87 7.61 49.49 -45.47
CA LEU A 87 6.50 50.43 -45.51
C LEU A 87 5.55 50.16 -46.68
N ALA A 88 5.63 48.99 -47.33
CA ALA A 88 4.73 48.61 -48.43
C ALA A 88 3.25 48.66 -48.03
N ALA A 89 2.95 48.45 -46.75
CA ALA A 89 1.60 48.58 -46.19
C ALA A 89 0.98 49.99 -46.34
N LEU A 90 1.78 51.03 -46.61
CA LEU A 90 1.29 52.39 -46.90
C LEU A 90 0.86 52.60 -48.36
N ASP A 91 1.35 51.77 -49.29
CA ASP A 91 1.08 51.90 -50.74
C ASP A 91 -0.07 51.03 -51.23
N GLU A 92 -0.41 49.99 -50.46
CA GLU A 92 -1.47 49.09 -50.84
C GLU A 92 -2.84 49.71 -50.56
N THR A 93 -3.43 50.28 -51.61
CA THR A 93 -4.82 50.72 -51.62
C THR A 93 -5.71 49.48 -51.48
N ALA A 94 -6.26 49.25 -50.29
CA ALA A 94 -7.23 48.19 -50.08
C ALA A 94 -8.61 48.63 -50.58
N ASP A 95 -9.26 47.80 -51.41
CA ASP A 95 -10.71 47.88 -51.68
C ASP A 95 -11.47 47.46 -50.40
N GLY A 96 -11.50 48.35 -49.40
CA GLY A 96 -12.19 48.15 -48.12
C GLY A 96 -11.34 48.46 -46.88
N PRO A 97 -11.94 48.41 -45.67
CA PRO A 97 -11.22 48.69 -44.43
C PRO A 97 -10.18 47.60 -44.15
N ALA A 98 -8.91 47.95 -44.28
CA ALA A 98 -7.79 47.07 -43.95
C ALA A 98 -7.00 47.68 -42.80
N ARG A 99 -6.81 46.91 -41.73
CA ARG A 99 -5.90 47.22 -40.62
C ARG A 99 -4.67 46.32 -40.73
N ARG A 100 -3.49 46.92 -40.70
CA ARG A 100 -2.20 46.24 -40.75
C ARG A 100 -1.24 46.80 -39.71
N GLU A 101 -0.32 45.96 -39.26
CA GLU A 101 0.67 46.34 -38.26
C GLU A 101 2.07 46.12 -38.82
N VAL A 102 2.91 47.15 -38.69
CA VAL A 102 4.30 47.16 -39.12
C VAL A 102 5.18 47.35 -37.88
N PHE A 103 6.27 46.59 -37.79
CA PHE A 103 7.20 46.64 -36.67
C PHE A 103 8.50 47.34 -37.06
N GLY A 104 9.04 48.16 -36.16
CA GLY A 104 10.24 48.98 -36.41
C GLY A 104 11.53 48.16 -36.47
N THR A 105 12.64 48.77 -36.85
CA THR A 105 13.93 48.09 -37.04
C THR A 105 14.59 47.69 -35.72
N ASP A 106 14.41 48.51 -34.68
CA ASP A 106 15.09 48.36 -33.39
C ASP A 106 14.13 47.94 -32.26
N GLY A 107 14.60 47.02 -31.40
CA GLY A 107 13.88 46.50 -30.23
C GLY A 107 13.41 45.04 -30.36
N THR A 108 13.45 44.28 -29.26
CA THR A 108 12.99 42.88 -29.20
C THR A 108 11.66 42.77 -28.47
N GLY A 109 10.70 42.02 -29.03
CA GLY A 109 9.41 41.75 -28.36
C GLY A 109 8.57 43.01 -28.16
N SER A 110 8.09 43.24 -26.93
CA SER A 110 7.23 44.36 -26.55
C SER A 110 7.92 45.74 -26.59
N ALA A 111 9.24 45.79 -26.69
CA ALA A 111 10.05 47.02 -26.79
C ALA A 111 10.26 47.50 -28.24
N ARG A 112 9.61 46.86 -29.23
CA ARG A 112 9.73 47.22 -30.65
C ARG A 112 8.69 48.27 -31.05
N LEU A 113 9.12 49.31 -31.76
CA LEU A 113 8.22 50.33 -32.32
C LEU A 113 7.14 49.67 -33.18
N ARG A 114 5.88 50.13 -33.07
CA ARG A 114 4.77 49.58 -33.84
C ARG A 114 4.00 50.69 -34.57
N LEU A 115 3.72 50.49 -35.84
CA LEU A 115 2.91 51.37 -36.68
C LEU A 115 1.66 50.61 -37.10
N VAL A 116 0.48 51.12 -36.76
CA VAL A 116 -0.80 50.58 -37.21
C VAL A 116 -1.30 51.42 -38.38
N VAL A 117 -1.57 50.76 -39.50
CA VAL A 117 -2.07 51.35 -40.75
C VAL A 117 -3.51 50.90 -40.95
N GLU A 118 -4.45 51.85 -40.94
CA GLU A 118 -5.87 51.61 -41.11
C GLU A 118 -6.41 52.40 -42.30
N HIS A 119 -7.03 51.72 -43.26
CA HIS A 119 -7.84 52.37 -44.29
C HIS A 119 -9.28 52.48 -43.79
N THR A 120 -9.84 53.69 -43.75
CA THR A 120 -11.24 53.89 -43.35
C THR A 120 -12.18 53.70 -44.54
N HIS A 121 -13.45 53.41 -44.26
CA HIS A 121 -14.49 53.31 -45.28
C HIS A 121 -14.63 54.58 -46.14
N ASP A 122 -14.24 55.74 -45.61
CA ASP A 122 -14.33 57.05 -46.28
C ASP A 122 -13.06 57.37 -47.11
N GLY A 123 -12.25 56.37 -47.43
CA GLY A 123 -11.03 56.50 -48.24
C GLY A 123 -9.89 57.28 -47.56
N ALA A 124 -9.93 57.43 -46.24
CA ALA A 124 -8.85 58.08 -45.48
C ALA A 124 -7.88 57.02 -44.91
N LEU A 125 -6.60 57.36 -44.87
CA LEU A 125 -5.54 56.56 -44.27
C LEU A 125 -5.26 57.07 -42.86
N ARG A 126 -5.51 56.23 -41.86
CA ARG A 126 -5.17 56.50 -40.46
C ARG A 126 -3.90 55.75 -40.07
N LEU A 127 -2.91 56.48 -39.58
CA LEU A 127 -1.65 55.94 -39.10
C LEU A 127 -1.55 56.18 -37.58
N THR A 128 -1.25 55.14 -36.81
CA THR A 128 -1.04 55.23 -35.37
C THR A 128 0.36 54.73 -35.01
N LEU A 129 1.19 55.62 -34.47
CA LEU A 129 2.56 55.30 -34.03
C LEU A 129 2.57 54.98 -32.53
N ILE A 130 3.04 53.78 -32.19
CA ILE A 130 3.10 53.26 -30.82
C ILE A 130 4.57 53.09 -30.43
N GLN A 131 5.01 53.87 -29.45
CA GLN A 131 6.36 53.79 -28.89
C GLN A 131 6.34 53.04 -27.55
N PRO A 132 7.05 51.91 -27.42
CA PRO A 132 7.15 51.22 -26.15
C PRO A 132 8.23 51.90 -25.29
N GLY A 133 7.79 52.73 -24.35
CA GLY A 133 8.69 53.43 -23.42
C GLY A 133 8.36 54.90 -23.19
N SER A 134 7.41 55.49 -23.92
CA SER A 134 6.81 56.74 -23.44
C SER A 134 5.76 56.42 -22.38
N GLU A 135 5.61 57.26 -21.35
CA GLU A 135 4.40 57.27 -20.48
C GLU A 135 3.11 57.47 -21.31
N THR A 136 3.29 57.84 -22.58
CA THR A 136 2.33 57.98 -23.69
C THR A 136 2.08 56.68 -24.46
N ALA A 137 2.74 55.58 -24.11
CA ALA A 137 2.26 54.26 -24.44
C ALA A 137 0.97 54.12 -23.64
N GLY A 138 -0.15 54.42 -24.28
CA GLY A 138 -1.37 53.67 -24.04
C GLY A 138 -1.11 52.19 -24.32
N ILE A 139 -0.22 51.55 -23.57
CA ILE A 139 -0.62 50.38 -22.83
C ILE A 139 -1.75 50.93 -21.94
N VAL A 140 -2.95 51.01 -22.53
CA VAL A 140 -4.06 50.37 -21.85
C VAL A 140 -3.43 49.03 -21.50
N VAL A 141 -2.96 48.85 -20.26
CA VAL A 141 -2.89 47.49 -19.73
C VAL A 141 -4.34 47.14 -19.89
N ASP A 142 -4.63 46.42 -20.98
CA ASP A 142 -5.98 46.14 -21.42
C ASP A 142 -6.68 45.76 -20.12
N SER A 143 -7.77 46.41 -19.74
CA SER A 143 -8.38 46.11 -18.44
C SER A 143 -8.64 44.60 -18.35
N LEU A 144 -8.84 43.96 -19.51
CA LEU A 144 -8.81 42.52 -19.75
C LEU A 144 -7.46 41.83 -19.47
N SER A 145 -6.30 42.38 -19.83
CA SER A 145 -4.97 41.86 -19.47
C SER A 145 -4.67 41.98 -17.98
N GLN A 146 -5.00 43.11 -17.33
CA GLN A 146 -4.85 43.23 -15.88
C GLN A 146 -5.79 42.26 -15.16
N GLN A 147 -7.05 42.20 -15.60
CA GLN A 147 -8.02 41.25 -15.08
C GLN A 147 -7.58 39.80 -15.32
N SER A 148 -6.97 39.49 -16.46
CA SER A 148 -6.43 38.16 -16.75
C SER A 148 -5.27 37.80 -15.82
N LEU A 149 -4.39 38.75 -15.47
CA LEU A 149 -3.31 38.52 -14.51
C LEU A 149 -3.84 38.36 -13.09
N GLU A 150 -4.82 39.16 -12.68
CA GLU A 150 -5.48 39.03 -11.38
C GLU A 150 -6.22 37.69 -11.27
N GLN A 151 -6.89 37.25 -12.35
CA GLN A 151 -7.54 35.95 -12.44
C GLN A 151 -6.53 34.81 -12.36
N GLU A 152 -5.41 34.91 -13.07
CA GLU A 152 -4.35 33.90 -13.03
C GLU A 152 -3.70 33.83 -11.64
N LEU A 153 -3.43 34.96 -11.01
CA LEU A 153 -2.87 35.00 -9.66
C LEU A 153 -3.86 34.46 -8.61
N ALA A 154 -5.15 34.77 -8.76
CA ALA A 154 -6.20 34.18 -7.93
C ALA A 154 -6.30 32.66 -8.13
N LEU A 155 -6.19 32.18 -9.37
CA LEU A 155 -6.16 30.75 -9.70
C LEU A 155 -4.94 30.07 -9.05
N LEU A 156 -3.74 30.62 -9.20
CA LEU A 156 -2.52 30.06 -8.61
C LEU A 156 -2.60 29.99 -7.08
N ARG A 157 -3.15 31.03 -6.43
CA ARG A 157 -3.41 31.00 -4.98
C ARG A 157 -4.40 29.90 -4.60
N GLN A 158 -5.51 29.79 -5.32
CA GLN A 158 -6.49 28.72 -5.09
C GLN A 158 -5.89 27.33 -5.27
N VAL A 159 -5.01 27.13 -6.27
CA VAL A 159 -4.31 25.86 -6.48
C VAL A 159 -3.38 25.54 -5.32
N LEU A 160 -2.63 26.51 -4.81
CA LEU A 160 -1.74 26.33 -3.66
C LEU A 160 -2.52 26.07 -2.35
N ASP A 161 -3.66 26.72 -2.16
CA ASP A 161 -4.55 26.53 -1.00
C ASP A 161 -5.36 25.22 -1.08
N ALA A 162 -5.59 24.66 -2.27
CA ALA A 162 -6.21 23.35 -2.43
C ALA A 162 -5.18 22.20 -2.42
N ALA A 163 -3.87 22.51 -2.42
CA ALA A 163 -2.84 21.50 -2.49
C ALA A 163 -2.81 20.65 -1.20
N PRO A 164 -2.88 19.30 -1.30
CA PRO A 164 -2.94 18.43 -0.13
C PRO A 164 -1.60 18.29 0.61
N MET A 165 -0.53 18.87 0.05
CA MET A 165 0.81 18.92 0.62
C MET A 165 1.00 20.20 1.44
N LEU A 166 1.87 20.15 2.44
CA LEU A 166 2.23 21.35 3.20
C LEU A 166 3.29 22.12 2.43
N ILE A 167 3.10 23.41 2.25
CA ILE A 167 4.04 24.26 1.52
C ILE A 167 4.39 25.44 2.41
N THR A 168 5.69 25.68 2.61
CA THR A 168 6.20 26.83 3.34
C THR A 168 7.26 27.56 2.55
N ARG A 169 7.36 28.86 2.77
CA ARG A 169 8.45 29.70 2.27
C ARG A 169 9.14 30.36 3.44
N ARG A 170 10.47 30.27 3.46
CA ARG A 170 11.34 30.80 4.50
C ARG A 170 12.17 31.97 4.00
N ASP A 171 12.40 32.95 4.88
CA ASP A 171 13.31 34.07 4.66
C ASP A 171 14.79 33.68 4.82
N GLU A 172 15.70 34.64 4.66
CA GLU A 172 17.15 34.45 4.82
C GLU A 172 17.56 34.05 6.25
N GLN A 173 16.68 34.28 7.23
CA GLN A 173 16.88 33.90 8.63
C GLN A 173 16.23 32.54 8.96
N ASP A 174 15.82 31.77 7.93
CA ASP A 174 15.16 30.47 8.04
C ASP A 174 13.82 30.51 8.79
N ARG A 175 13.13 31.65 8.77
CA ARG A 175 11.81 31.81 9.40
C ARG A 175 10.70 31.66 8.36
N ILE A 176 9.62 30.97 8.70
CA ILE A 176 8.49 30.79 7.79
C ILE A 176 7.72 32.12 7.66
N VAL A 177 7.79 32.70 6.47
CA VAL A 177 7.15 33.98 6.10
C VAL A 177 5.90 33.82 5.24
N TRP A 178 5.68 32.63 4.69
CA TRP A 178 4.44 32.27 4.00
C TRP A 178 4.20 30.75 4.10
N ALA A 179 2.94 30.35 4.14
CA ALA A 179 2.54 28.95 4.12
C ALA A 179 1.15 28.83 3.47
N ASN A 180 0.85 27.67 2.87
CA ASN A 180 -0.49 27.39 2.36
C ASN A 180 -1.47 27.01 3.48
N SER A 181 -2.77 27.02 3.17
CA SER A 181 -3.86 26.56 4.06
C SER A 181 -3.56 25.20 4.73
N SER A 182 -3.10 24.20 3.97
CA SER A 182 -2.80 22.86 4.49
C SER A 182 -1.76 22.89 5.62
N TYR A 183 -0.73 23.75 5.52
CA TYR A 183 0.23 23.94 6.61
C TYR A 183 -0.38 24.65 7.83
N LEU A 184 -1.22 25.66 7.61
CA LEU A 184 -1.91 26.36 8.71
C LEU A 184 -2.83 25.40 9.47
N ASP A 185 -3.63 24.60 8.76
CA ASP A 185 -4.49 23.57 9.34
C ASP A 185 -3.69 22.50 10.09
N ALA A 186 -2.49 22.15 9.59
CA ALA A 186 -1.58 21.23 10.28
C ALA A 186 -0.99 21.87 11.55
N ALA A 187 -0.63 23.16 11.51
CA ALA A 187 -0.12 23.88 12.67
C ALA A 187 -1.16 24.00 13.78
N GLU A 188 -2.41 24.32 13.44
CA GLU A 188 -3.52 24.35 14.38
C GLU A 188 -3.76 22.98 15.02
N ARG A 189 -3.75 21.90 14.23
CA ARG A 189 -3.88 20.52 14.73
C ARG A 189 -2.73 20.12 15.65
N SER A 190 -1.51 20.56 15.36
CA SER A 190 -0.35 20.31 16.24
C SER A 190 -0.41 21.05 17.59
N GLY A 191 -1.42 21.91 17.81
CA GLY A 191 -1.61 22.68 19.03
C GLY A 191 -0.74 23.94 19.09
N VAL A 192 -0.17 24.34 17.96
CA VAL A 192 0.70 25.51 17.86
C VAL A 192 -0.09 26.71 17.35
N ALA A 193 -0.07 27.82 18.08
CA ALA A 193 -0.76 29.04 17.67
C ALA A 193 -0.11 29.65 16.42
N PRO A 194 -0.87 29.99 15.36
CA PRO A 194 -0.33 30.53 14.11
C PRO A 194 0.03 32.02 14.25
N LEU A 195 1.10 32.30 14.99
CA LEU A 195 1.72 33.62 15.06
C LEU A 195 2.78 33.74 13.97
N TRP A 196 2.81 34.87 13.25
CA TRP A 196 3.85 35.14 12.25
C TRP A 196 5.08 35.78 12.90
N PRO A 197 6.32 35.37 12.53
CA PRO A 197 6.66 34.27 11.63
C PRO A 197 6.27 32.90 12.18
N LEU A 198 5.75 32.04 11.30
CA LEU A 198 5.18 30.75 11.71
C LEU A 198 6.24 29.83 12.33
N PRO A 199 5.91 29.10 13.40
CA PRO A 199 6.79 28.09 13.97
C PRO A 199 6.87 26.84 13.09
N GLU A 200 8.00 26.13 13.22
CA GLU A 200 8.25 24.86 12.54
C GLU A 200 7.51 23.72 13.27
N ILE A 201 6.65 23.01 12.55
CA ILE A 201 5.88 21.87 13.08
C ILE A 201 6.46 20.52 12.65
N LEU A 202 7.35 20.50 11.66
CA LEU A 202 7.97 19.30 11.11
C LEU A 202 9.34 19.08 11.77
N ALA A 203 9.48 17.98 12.50
CA ALA A 203 10.75 17.54 13.06
C ALA A 203 11.43 16.56 12.09
N PRO A 204 12.61 16.88 11.52
CA PRO A 204 13.31 15.98 10.62
C PRO A 204 13.81 14.74 11.36
N GLU A 205 13.72 13.57 10.73
CA GLU A 205 14.25 12.34 11.29
C GLU A 205 15.79 12.28 11.10
N PRO A 206 16.58 12.06 12.16
CA PRO A 206 18.04 12.08 12.08
C PRO A 206 18.64 10.91 11.28
N ALA A 207 17.88 9.85 11.00
CA ALA A 207 18.38 8.58 10.46
C ALA A 207 18.10 8.34 8.95
N ALA A 208 17.31 9.20 8.30
CA ALA A 208 16.80 8.97 6.94
C ALA A 208 17.33 9.98 5.91
N ALA A 209 18.61 10.35 6.00
CA ALA A 209 19.26 11.08 4.90
C ALA A 209 19.49 10.10 3.74
N HIS A 210 18.49 9.92 2.88
CA HIS A 210 18.73 9.36 1.55
C HIS A 210 19.55 10.36 0.73
N ASP A 211 20.42 9.85 -0.15
CA ASP A 211 21.18 10.65 -1.12
C ASP A 211 20.19 11.37 -2.06
N GLY A 212 19.77 12.56 -1.65
CA GLY A 212 18.72 13.33 -2.31
C GLY A 212 18.23 14.44 -1.40
N ASN A 213 17.54 15.43 -1.97
CA ASN A 213 16.99 16.58 -1.26
C ASN A 213 15.74 16.22 -0.41
N ASP A 214 15.58 14.92 -0.12
CA ASP A 214 14.37 14.25 0.32
C ASP A 214 14.61 13.80 1.76
N ARG A 215 13.99 14.51 2.71
CA ARG A 215 14.15 14.24 4.15
C ARG A 215 12.81 13.88 4.74
N ARG A 216 12.73 12.70 5.36
CA ARG A 216 11.53 12.31 6.11
C ARG A 216 11.44 13.13 7.39
N ALA A 217 10.26 13.67 7.66
CA ALA A 217 9.95 14.42 8.86
C ALA A 217 8.67 13.90 9.50
N ARG A 218 8.53 14.17 10.80
CA ARG A 218 7.34 13.85 11.56
C ARG A 218 6.70 15.10 12.15
N MET A 219 5.39 15.06 12.30
CA MET A 219 4.60 16.05 13.01
C MET A 219 3.84 15.34 14.13
N ASP A 220 3.98 15.86 15.35
CA ASP A 220 3.23 15.35 16.50
C ASP A 220 1.90 16.13 16.62
N SER A 221 0.79 15.42 16.69
CA SER A 221 -0.57 15.95 16.86
C SER A 221 -1.26 15.22 18.03
N PRO A 222 -2.27 15.81 18.70
CA PRO A 222 -3.13 15.09 19.65
C PRO A 222 -3.75 13.82 19.07
N ASP A 223 -3.98 13.78 17.75
CA ASP A 223 -4.54 12.62 17.04
C ASP A 223 -3.51 11.51 16.75
N GLY A 224 -2.22 11.79 16.91
CA GLY A 224 -1.12 10.86 16.64
C GLY A 224 0.06 11.50 15.92
N VAL A 225 1.02 10.66 15.52
CA VAL A 225 2.21 11.08 14.76
C VAL A 225 1.91 10.96 13.27
N HIS A 226 2.18 12.02 12.52
CA HIS A 226 2.05 12.08 11.07
C HIS A 226 3.40 12.20 10.39
N TRP A 227 3.59 11.48 9.29
CA TRP A 227 4.84 11.43 8.54
C TRP A 227 4.75 12.17 7.22
N PHE A 228 5.83 12.84 6.85
CA PHE A 228 5.94 13.60 5.62
C PHE A 228 7.29 13.41 4.94
N ASP A 229 7.28 13.43 3.60
CA ASP A 229 8.49 13.56 2.79
C ASP A 229 8.70 15.02 2.41
N CYS A 230 9.81 15.59 2.89
CA CYS A 230 10.14 16.99 2.71
C CYS A 230 11.13 17.18 1.57
N TYR A 231 10.81 18.09 0.67
CA TYR A 231 11.62 18.53 -0.47
C TYR A 231 11.84 20.03 -0.33
N THR A 232 13.08 20.49 -0.54
CA THR A 232 13.43 21.90 -0.30
C THR A 232 14.08 22.53 -1.53
N HIS A 233 13.51 23.60 -2.07
CA HIS A 233 14.05 24.33 -3.22
C HIS A 233 14.49 25.74 -2.82
N GLN A 234 15.74 26.10 -3.14
CA GLN A 234 16.26 27.45 -2.92
C GLN A 234 16.00 28.36 -4.12
N HIS A 235 15.45 29.55 -3.88
CA HIS A 235 15.27 30.61 -4.86
C HIS A 235 15.94 31.90 -4.35
N GLY A 236 17.20 32.09 -4.73
CA GLY A 236 18.00 33.21 -4.22
C GLY A 236 18.28 33.03 -2.73
N ALA A 237 17.76 33.95 -1.91
CA ALA A 237 17.92 33.91 -0.46
C ALA A 237 16.67 33.38 0.28
N GLU A 238 15.57 33.13 -0.44
CA GLU A 238 14.37 32.48 0.08
C GLU A 238 14.41 30.97 -0.20
N THR A 239 13.79 30.19 0.68
CA THR A 239 13.72 28.73 0.55
C THR A 239 12.27 28.28 0.60
N THR A 240 11.81 27.54 -0.41
CA THR A 240 10.49 26.92 -0.43
C THR A 240 10.60 25.44 -0.06
N SER A 241 9.81 25.00 0.91
CA SER A 241 9.74 23.60 1.32
C SER A 241 8.36 23.01 1.01
N TYR A 242 8.36 21.75 0.60
CA TYR A 242 7.20 20.97 0.22
C TYR A 242 7.20 19.69 1.05
N ALA A 243 6.11 19.41 1.78
CA ALA A 243 5.98 18.22 2.61
C ALA A 243 4.77 17.39 2.15
N LEU A 244 5.04 16.22 1.56
CA LEU A 244 4.01 15.30 1.08
C LEU A 244 3.66 14.29 2.19
N PRO A 245 2.37 13.98 2.43
CA PRO A 245 1.99 12.97 3.42
C PRO A 245 2.56 11.58 3.08
N ALA A 246 3.26 10.96 4.03
CA ALA A 246 3.93 9.66 3.91
C ALA A 246 3.39 8.61 4.90
N ASP A 247 2.30 8.90 5.62
CA ASP A 247 1.69 8.02 6.63
C ASP A 247 1.39 6.60 6.10
N ALA A 248 0.82 6.51 4.89
CA ALA A 248 0.47 5.23 4.29
C ALA A 248 1.70 4.37 3.98
N GLU A 249 2.80 5.00 3.56
CA GLU A 249 4.04 4.33 3.19
C GLU A 249 4.80 3.85 4.43
N VAL A 250 4.95 4.73 5.44
CA VAL A 250 5.55 4.36 6.74
C VAL A 250 4.78 3.22 7.40
N LYS A 251 3.45 3.28 7.39
CA LYS A 251 2.60 2.20 7.92
C LYS A 251 2.78 0.89 7.15
N ALA A 252 2.87 0.95 5.82
CA ALA A 252 3.11 -0.25 5.00
C ALA A 252 4.47 -0.88 5.31
N GLU A 253 5.52 -0.07 5.45
CA GLU A 253 6.86 -0.54 5.81
C GLU A 253 6.89 -1.17 7.21
N GLN A 254 6.25 -0.52 8.19
CA GLN A 254 6.12 -1.05 9.55
C GLN A 254 5.37 -2.39 9.57
N ASN A 255 4.22 -2.47 8.91
CA ASN A 255 3.44 -3.71 8.81
C ASN A 255 4.26 -4.84 8.17
N LEU A 256 5.02 -4.54 7.11
CA LEU A 256 5.89 -5.52 6.47
C LEU A 256 6.98 -6.01 7.44
N ARG A 257 7.60 -5.07 8.18
CA ARG A 257 8.64 -5.40 9.17
C ARG A 257 8.09 -6.27 10.29
N GLU A 258 6.93 -5.93 10.84
CA GLU A 258 6.24 -6.73 11.87
C GLU A 258 5.84 -8.11 11.34
N PHE A 259 5.36 -8.19 10.11
CA PHE A 259 5.02 -9.45 9.47
C PHE A 259 6.25 -10.35 9.29
N LEU A 260 7.36 -9.81 8.76
CA LEU A 260 8.62 -10.55 8.63
C LEU A 260 9.19 -10.99 9.99
N GLN A 261 9.09 -10.14 11.01
CA GLN A 261 9.49 -10.48 12.37
C GLN A 261 8.63 -11.63 12.93
N THR A 262 7.32 -11.58 12.71
CA THR A 262 6.38 -12.62 13.14
C THR A 262 6.65 -13.95 12.44
N LEU A 263 6.88 -13.93 11.12
CA LEU A 263 7.27 -15.13 10.37
C LEU A 263 8.60 -15.70 10.85
N THR A 264 9.60 -14.85 11.10
CA THR A 264 10.91 -15.29 11.58
C THR A 264 10.79 -15.91 12.97
N LYS A 265 10.00 -15.31 13.86
CA LYS A 265 9.77 -15.81 15.22
C LYS A 265 9.04 -17.15 15.20
N THR A 266 7.94 -17.25 14.44
CA THR A 266 7.18 -18.50 14.31
C THR A 266 8.01 -19.62 13.66
N PHE A 267 8.87 -19.29 12.68
CA PHE A 267 9.81 -20.23 12.07
C PHE A 267 10.87 -20.74 13.07
N ALA A 268 11.34 -19.87 13.97
CA ALA A 268 12.29 -20.22 15.02
C ALA A 268 11.65 -21.05 16.14
N ASP A 269 10.38 -20.78 16.48
CA ASP A 269 9.64 -21.45 17.56
C ASP A 269 9.10 -22.85 17.14
N LEU A 270 9.24 -23.24 15.87
CA LEU A 270 8.86 -24.58 15.41
C LEU A 270 9.73 -25.65 16.13
N PRO A 271 9.13 -26.61 16.88
CA PRO A 271 9.88 -27.66 17.57
C PRO A 271 10.41 -28.74 16.61
N ILE A 272 10.15 -28.59 15.31
CA ILE A 272 10.55 -29.50 14.24
C ILE A 272 11.76 -28.89 13.53
N GLY A 273 12.85 -29.62 13.47
CA GLY A 273 14.04 -29.23 12.72
C GLY A 273 13.75 -29.22 11.22
N LEU A 274 13.94 -28.08 10.55
CA LEU A 274 13.72 -27.92 9.12
C LEU A 274 15.04 -27.65 8.41
N ALA A 275 15.25 -28.33 7.28
CA ALA A 275 16.37 -28.10 6.38
C ALA A 275 15.86 -28.11 4.92
N ILE A 276 16.07 -27.03 4.17
CA ILE A 276 15.71 -26.92 2.75
C ILE A 276 16.97 -26.90 1.91
N PHE A 277 17.05 -27.82 0.96
CA PHE A 277 18.14 -27.97 0.01
C PHE A 277 17.68 -27.56 -1.39
N ASP A 278 18.52 -26.82 -2.12
CA ASP A 278 18.23 -26.40 -3.50
C ASP A 278 18.29 -27.58 -4.52
N ARG A 279 18.16 -27.24 -5.80
CA ARG A 279 18.27 -28.20 -6.92
C ARG A 279 19.61 -28.92 -6.93
N GLU A 280 20.68 -28.21 -6.57
CA GLU A 280 22.06 -28.70 -6.47
C GLU A 280 22.36 -29.42 -5.15
N ARG A 281 21.37 -29.55 -4.26
CA ARG A 281 21.46 -30.21 -2.94
C ARG A 281 22.33 -29.47 -1.93
N HIS A 282 22.45 -28.15 -2.02
CA HIS A 282 23.07 -27.33 -0.99
C HIS A 282 22.02 -26.75 -0.05
N LEU A 283 22.37 -26.70 1.24
CA LEU A 283 21.48 -26.17 2.25
C LEU A 283 21.27 -24.65 2.05
N GLN A 284 20.02 -24.25 1.84
CA GLN A 284 19.63 -22.84 1.65
C GLN A 284 18.95 -22.25 2.89
N LEU A 285 18.12 -23.04 3.56
CA LEU A 285 17.36 -22.59 4.72
C LEU A 285 17.38 -23.66 5.81
N PHE A 286 17.55 -23.24 7.06
CA PHE A 286 17.40 -24.09 8.23
C PHE A 286 16.82 -23.28 9.39
N ASN A 287 16.16 -23.95 10.33
CA ASN A 287 15.72 -23.32 11.57
C ASN A 287 16.62 -23.73 12.77
N PRO A 288 16.57 -22.99 13.89
CA PRO A 288 17.33 -23.32 15.10
C PRO A 288 17.03 -24.73 15.65
N ALA A 289 15.78 -25.18 15.57
CA ALA A 289 15.40 -26.51 16.05
C ALA A 289 16.16 -27.66 15.35
N LEU A 290 16.60 -27.47 14.09
CA LEU A 290 17.47 -28.44 13.43
C LEU A 290 18.77 -28.63 14.21
N ILE A 291 19.39 -27.54 14.66
CA ILE A 291 20.63 -27.57 15.43
C ILE A 291 20.37 -28.16 16.82
N ASP A 292 19.29 -27.76 17.48
CA ASP A 292 18.97 -28.23 18.83
C ASP A 292 18.69 -29.75 18.87
N LEU A 293 17.98 -30.27 17.87
CA LEU A 293 17.67 -31.70 17.77
C LEU A 293 18.89 -32.54 17.35
N THR A 294 19.70 -32.03 16.42
CA THR A 294 20.78 -32.82 15.80
C THR A 294 22.16 -32.58 16.39
N GLY A 295 22.37 -31.47 17.10
CA GLY A 295 23.68 -31.04 17.59
C GLY A 295 24.66 -30.60 16.49
N LEU A 296 24.19 -30.32 15.27
CA LEU A 296 25.04 -29.84 14.18
C LEU A 296 25.70 -28.49 14.53
N PRO A 297 27.01 -28.30 14.28
CA PRO A 297 27.67 -27.02 14.57
C PRO A 297 27.08 -25.87 13.74
N VAL A 298 26.75 -24.74 14.39
CA VAL A 298 26.17 -23.57 13.71
C VAL A 298 27.00 -23.12 12.51
N GLY A 299 28.33 -23.04 12.67
CA GLY A 299 29.24 -22.63 11.59
C GLY A 299 29.26 -23.60 10.40
N PHE A 300 29.03 -24.89 10.64
CA PHE A 300 28.92 -25.89 9.57
C PHE A 300 27.64 -25.69 8.77
N VAL A 301 26.49 -25.54 9.43
CA VAL A 301 25.19 -25.36 8.76
C VAL A 301 25.13 -24.01 8.03
N ALA A 302 25.73 -22.95 8.61
CA ALA A 302 25.84 -21.64 7.99
C ALA A 302 26.71 -21.62 6.71
N ALA A 303 27.65 -22.58 6.58
CA ALA A 303 28.50 -22.72 5.39
C ALA A 303 27.76 -23.33 4.17
N ARG A 304 26.44 -23.54 4.26
CA ARG A 304 25.59 -24.11 3.21
C ARG A 304 26.11 -25.45 2.65
N PRO A 305 26.33 -26.45 3.53
CA PRO A 305 26.89 -27.73 3.14
C PRO A 305 25.93 -28.49 2.20
N SER A 306 26.47 -29.44 1.44
CA SER A 306 25.64 -30.33 0.64
C SER A 306 24.84 -31.31 1.53
N LEU A 307 23.71 -31.80 1.03
CA LEU A 307 22.87 -32.80 1.69
C LEU A 307 23.70 -34.01 2.18
N TYR A 308 24.59 -34.51 1.33
CA TYR A 308 25.48 -35.62 1.68
C TYR A 308 26.42 -35.26 2.85
N SER A 309 26.96 -34.05 2.86
CA SER A 309 27.83 -33.58 3.96
C SER A 309 27.06 -33.47 5.27
N VAL A 310 25.81 -32.97 5.23
CA VAL A 310 24.95 -32.91 6.42
C VAL A 310 24.68 -34.31 6.96
N LEU A 311 24.33 -35.27 6.11
CA LEU A 311 24.05 -36.65 6.52
C LEU A 311 25.29 -37.37 7.07
N ASP A 312 26.46 -37.12 6.49
CA ASP A 312 27.73 -37.63 7.01
C ASP A 312 28.04 -37.05 8.39
N GLN A 313 27.81 -35.74 8.59
CA GLN A 313 27.98 -35.09 9.89
C GLN A 313 26.99 -35.61 10.94
N LEU A 314 25.72 -35.81 10.56
CA LEU A 314 24.72 -36.43 11.44
C LEU A 314 25.15 -37.83 11.87
N ARG A 315 25.78 -38.59 10.97
CA ARG A 315 26.32 -39.91 11.30
C ARG A 315 27.47 -39.84 12.29
N GLU A 316 28.41 -38.90 12.14
CA GLU A 316 29.49 -38.68 13.11
C GLU A 316 28.94 -38.34 14.50
N LEU A 317 27.86 -37.56 14.56
CA LEU A 317 27.14 -37.21 15.78
C LEU A 317 26.22 -38.33 16.30
N ARG A 318 26.18 -39.49 15.63
CA ARG A 318 25.29 -40.62 15.92
C ARG A 318 23.80 -40.26 15.89
N MET A 319 23.43 -39.28 15.06
CA MET A 319 22.05 -38.82 14.81
C MET A 319 21.43 -39.47 13.57
N VAL A 320 21.78 -40.74 13.32
CA VAL A 320 21.19 -41.59 12.29
C VAL A 320 20.98 -42.99 12.88
N PRO A 321 19.99 -43.77 12.39
CA PRO A 321 19.86 -45.17 12.77
C PRO A 321 21.14 -45.90 12.41
N GLU A 322 21.67 -46.67 13.35
CA GLU A 322 22.93 -47.39 13.15
C GLU A 322 22.80 -48.37 11.96
N PRO A 323 23.43 -48.11 10.80
CA PRO A 323 23.32 -49.01 9.65
C PRO A 323 24.35 -50.14 9.82
N ARG A 324 23.95 -51.37 9.53
CA ARG A 324 24.88 -52.50 9.38
C ARG A 324 25.88 -52.30 8.22
N ASP A 325 25.62 -51.39 7.27
CA ASP A 325 26.46 -51.19 6.09
C ASP A 325 26.34 -49.77 5.45
N TYR A 326 27.47 -49.17 5.03
CA TYR A 326 27.51 -47.80 4.45
C TYR A 326 26.79 -47.72 3.08
N ARG A 327 26.81 -48.82 2.32
CA ARG A 327 26.14 -48.90 1.01
C ARG A 327 24.61 -48.97 1.13
N SER A 328 24.07 -49.60 2.18
CA SER A 328 22.62 -49.64 2.39
C SER A 328 22.10 -48.26 2.79
N TRP A 329 22.84 -47.57 3.65
CA TRP A 329 22.54 -46.19 4.06
C TRP A 329 22.53 -45.22 2.88
N ARG A 330 23.56 -45.23 2.01
CA ARG A 330 23.58 -44.39 0.80
C ARG A 330 22.43 -44.72 -0.16
N ARG A 331 22.08 -45.99 -0.30
CA ARG A 331 20.94 -46.41 -1.12
C ARG A 331 19.63 -45.90 -0.51
N GLN A 332 19.47 -45.99 0.80
CA GLN A 332 18.33 -45.48 1.53
C GLN A 332 18.21 -43.95 1.43
N ILE A 333 19.33 -43.21 1.49
CA ILE A 333 19.35 -41.76 1.23
C ILE A 333 18.97 -41.43 -0.21
N SER A 334 19.50 -42.15 -1.18
CA SER A 334 19.15 -41.96 -2.60
C SER A 334 17.68 -42.31 -2.85
N THR A 335 17.15 -43.32 -2.18
CA THR A 335 15.72 -43.67 -2.20
C THR A 335 14.88 -42.61 -1.49
N LEU A 336 15.32 -42.09 -0.34
CA LEU A 336 14.71 -40.96 0.38
C LEU A 336 14.65 -39.71 -0.49
N GLU A 337 15.73 -39.38 -1.20
CA GLU A 337 15.82 -38.26 -2.12
C GLU A 337 14.86 -38.44 -3.30
N SER A 338 14.89 -39.62 -3.93
CA SER A 338 14.03 -39.95 -5.07
C SER A 338 12.55 -39.99 -4.66
N ALA A 339 12.24 -40.54 -3.48
CA ALA A 339 10.89 -40.63 -2.94
C ALA A 339 10.38 -39.26 -2.46
N ALA A 340 11.23 -38.42 -1.87
CA ALA A 340 10.91 -37.04 -1.52
C ALA A 340 10.65 -36.18 -2.78
N ALA A 341 11.40 -36.42 -3.86
CA ALA A 341 11.13 -35.76 -5.14
C ALA A 341 9.83 -36.25 -5.80
N ALA A 342 9.45 -37.53 -5.58
CA ALA A 342 8.23 -38.14 -6.11
C ALA A 342 6.99 -37.95 -5.22
N GLY A 343 7.13 -37.49 -3.97
CA GLY A 343 6.04 -37.34 -3.02
C GLY A 343 6.47 -37.26 -1.55
N HIS A 344 5.54 -37.51 -0.63
CA HIS A 344 5.76 -37.43 0.82
C HIS A 344 6.43 -38.72 1.32
N HIS A 345 7.65 -38.66 1.83
CA HIS A 345 8.34 -39.82 2.40
C HIS A 345 8.59 -39.63 3.91
N VAL A 346 8.22 -40.61 4.72
CA VAL A 346 8.35 -40.56 6.19
C VAL A 346 9.11 -41.79 6.68
N GLU A 347 10.19 -41.56 7.43
CA GLU A 347 10.94 -42.60 8.14
C GLU A 347 10.96 -42.37 9.65
N THR A 348 11.08 -43.46 10.41
CA THR A 348 11.29 -43.41 11.85
C THR A 348 12.71 -43.87 12.17
N TRP A 349 13.50 -42.98 12.76
CA TRP A 349 14.89 -43.19 13.13
C TRP A 349 15.01 -43.49 14.62
N SER A 350 15.45 -44.71 14.96
CA SER A 350 15.79 -45.06 16.36
C SER A 350 17.25 -44.69 16.62
N LEU A 351 17.48 -43.73 17.52
CA LEU A 351 18.79 -43.18 17.80
C LEU A 351 19.40 -43.79 19.08
N PRO A 352 20.73 -43.77 19.22
CA PRO A 352 21.40 -44.12 20.48
C PRO A 352 20.90 -43.24 21.64
N GLY A 353 20.78 -43.83 22.82
CA GLY A 353 20.22 -43.14 24.00
C GLY A 353 18.69 -43.19 24.10
N GLY A 354 18.03 -44.02 23.28
CA GLY A 354 16.59 -44.28 23.38
C GLY A 354 15.70 -43.23 22.73
N ARG A 355 16.29 -42.22 22.08
CA ARG A 355 15.53 -41.22 21.31
C ARG A 355 14.99 -41.83 20.03
N THR A 356 13.82 -41.39 19.60
CA THR A 356 13.23 -41.80 18.33
C THR A 356 12.75 -40.59 17.55
N TYR A 357 13.35 -40.38 16.37
CA TYR A 357 13.05 -39.24 15.51
C TYR A 357 12.17 -39.67 14.34
N ARG A 358 11.28 -38.80 13.89
CA ARG A 358 10.57 -38.92 12.62
C ARG A 358 11.25 -38.00 11.63
N VAL A 359 11.72 -38.56 10.52
CA VAL A 359 12.36 -37.81 9.44
C VAL A 359 11.45 -37.83 8.22
N THR A 360 11.00 -36.65 7.79
CA THR A 360 10.09 -36.50 6.64
C THR A 360 10.78 -35.75 5.53
N GLY A 361 10.87 -36.35 4.34
CA GLY A 361 11.30 -35.70 3.11
C GLY A 361 10.09 -35.27 2.28
N ARG A 362 10.09 -34.01 1.80
CA ARG A 362 9.02 -33.46 0.97
C ARG A 362 9.60 -32.67 -0.22
N PRO A 363 8.93 -32.66 -1.37
CA PRO A 363 9.31 -31.79 -2.46
C PRO A 363 8.98 -30.34 -2.07
N HIS A 364 9.85 -29.41 -2.45
CA HIS A 364 9.66 -27.98 -2.30
C HIS A 364 9.62 -27.33 -3.70
N PRO A 365 9.01 -26.13 -3.88
CA PRO A 365 9.00 -25.44 -5.15
C PRO A 365 10.40 -25.31 -5.75
N ASP A 366 10.44 -25.15 -7.07
CA ASP A 366 11.68 -25.11 -7.83
C ASP A 366 12.56 -26.37 -7.69
N GLY A 367 12.00 -27.56 -7.42
CA GLY A 367 12.80 -28.80 -7.39
C GLY A 367 13.79 -28.89 -6.21
N ALA A 368 13.63 -27.99 -5.24
CA ALA A 368 14.24 -28.09 -3.93
C ALA A 368 13.62 -29.23 -3.12
N ILE A 369 14.31 -29.68 -2.07
CA ILE A 369 13.84 -30.73 -1.17
C ILE A 369 13.90 -30.22 0.27
N ALA A 370 12.83 -30.45 1.02
CA ALA A 370 12.76 -30.13 2.44
C ALA A 370 12.83 -31.41 3.29
N PHE A 371 13.67 -31.40 4.31
CA PHE A 371 13.73 -32.42 5.36
C PHE A 371 13.23 -31.85 6.68
N LEU A 372 12.37 -32.60 7.35
CA LEU A 372 11.81 -32.29 8.66
C LEU A 372 12.25 -33.36 9.66
N PHE A 373 12.76 -32.94 10.81
CA PHE A 373 13.22 -33.79 11.91
C PHE A 373 12.36 -33.50 13.14
N GLU A 374 11.66 -34.50 13.64
CA GLU A 374 10.75 -34.37 14.78
C GLU A 374 11.12 -35.41 15.85
N ASP A 375 11.23 -34.99 17.11
CA ASP A 375 11.42 -35.92 18.23
C ASP A 375 10.07 -36.51 18.67
N ILE A 376 9.87 -37.81 18.39
CA ILE A 376 8.66 -38.55 18.75
C ILE A 376 8.92 -39.56 19.89
N THR A 377 10.01 -39.36 20.65
CA THR A 377 10.43 -40.27 21.73
C THR A 377 9.33 -40.48 22.76
N SER A 378 8.68 -39.41 23.22
CA SER A 378 7.62 -39.48 24.23
C SER A 378 6.40 -40.27 23.74
N GLU A 379 5.98 -40.02 22.50
CA GLU A 379 4.84 -40.71 21.85
C GLU A 379 5.10 -42.21 21.71
N ILE A 380 6.29 -42.57 21.21
CA ILE A 380 6.66 -43.97 21.01
C ILE A 380 6.87 -44.68 22.36
N THR A 381 7.48 -44.02 23.34
CA THR A 381 7.71 -44.60 24.68
C THR A 381 6.39 -44.88 25.38
N LEU A 382 5.43 -43.96 25.31
CA LEU A 382 4.10 -44.16 25.88
C LEU A 382 3.38 -45.32 25.19
N THR A 383 3.42 -45.38 23.86
CA THR A 383 2.80 -46.46 23.08
C THR A 383 3.42 -47.81 23.41
N ARG A 384 4.76 -47.89 23.53
CA ARG A 384 5.47 -49.12 23.92
C ARG A 384 5.12 -49.54 25.34
N LYS A 385 5.10 -48.61 26.30
CA LYS A 385 4.72 -48.88 27.69
C LYS A 385 3.29 -49.40 27.78
N PHE A 386 2.35 -48.75 27.12
CA PHE A 386 0.95 -49.18 27.09
C PHE A 386 0.80 -50.61 26.54
N ARG A 387 1.49 -50.92 25.43
CA ARG A 387 1.52 -52.30 24.89
C ARG A 387 2.15 -53.30 25.85
N ALA A 388 3.22 -52.91 26.55
CA ALA A 388 3.87 -53.75 27.54
C ALA A 388 2.94 -54.03 28.74
N ASP A 389 2.23 -53.00 29.24
CA ASP A 389 1.27 -53.12 30.33
C ASP A 389 0.09 -54.03 29.94
N LEU A 390 -0.43 -53.93 28.71
CA LEU A 390 -1.45 -54.85 28.18
C LEU A 390 -0.95 -56.29 28.10
N ALA A 391 0.27 -56.50 27.58
CA ALA A 391 0.88 -57.82 27.48
C ALA A 391 1.11 -58.43 28.87
N LEU A 392 1.58 -57.64 29.83
CA LEU A 392 1.73 -58.07 31.22
C LEU A 392 0.37 -58.41 31.85
N GLY A 393 -0.66 -57.60 31.62
CA GLY A 393 -2.02 -57.87 32.06
C GLY A 393 -2.53 -59.21 31.54
N MET A 394 -2.35 -59.50 30.25
CA MET A 394 -2.68 -60.80 29.68
C MET A 394 -1.89 -61.95 30.31
N GLN A 395 -0.57 -61.79 30.51
CA GLN A 395 0.26 -62.82 31.14
C GLN A 395 -0.18 -63.12 32.58
N VAL A 396 -0.58 -62.09 33.34
CA VAL A 396 -1.10 -62.25 34.70
C VAL A 396 -2.43 -63.02 34.65
N LEU A 397 -3.33 -62.68 33.73
CA LEU A 397 -4.61 -63.38 33.56
C LEU A 397 -4.42 -64.85 33.16
N ASP A 398 -3.46 -65.15 32.29
CA ASP A 398 -3.11 -66.51 31.86
C ASP A 398 -2.45 -67.36 32.96
N GLY A 399 -1.91 -66.70 33.99
CA GLY A 399 -1.35 -67.34 35.18
C GLY A 399 -2.36 -67.67 36.28
N LEU A 400 -3.62 -67.23 36.15
CA LEU A 400 -4.69 -67.57 37.09
C LEU A 400 -5.20 -69.00 36.82
N ASP A 401 -5.42 -69.78 37.87
CA ASP A 401 -5.99 -71.15 37.77
C ASP A 401 -7.50 -71.16 37.44
N GLN A 402 -8.14 -69.99 37.43
CA GLN A 402 -9.58 -69.83 37.18
C GLN A 402 -9.83 -69.40 35.74
N ALA A 403 -10.86 -69.95 35.10
CA ALA A 403 -11.29 -69.54 33.76
C ALA A 403 -11.96 -68.18 33.82
N LEU A 404 -11.45 -67.20 33.08
CA LEU A 404 -11.97 -65.83 33.05
C LEU A 404 -12.39 -65.42 31.63
N ILE A 405 -13.55 -64.81 31.51
CA ILE A 405 -14.00 -64.10 30.31
C ILE A 405 -14.67 -62.78 30.70
N VAL A 406 -14.42 -61.73 29.91
CA VAL A 406 -14.92 -60.37 30.15
C VAL A 406 -15.67 -59.87 28.92
N PHE A 407 -16.82 -59.26 29.14
CA PHE A 407 -17.70 -58.70 28.13
C PHE A 407 -17.85 -57.19 28.33
N ASN A 408 -17.98 -56.42 27.27
CA ASN A 408 -18.36 -55.00 27.38
C ASN A 408 -19.88 -54.86 27.60
N ALA A 409 -20.36 -53.64 27.86
CA ALA A 409 -21.79 -53.35 28.05
C ALA A 409 -22.70 -53.77 26.86
N ILE A 410 -22.14 -53.98 25.66
CA ILE A 410 -22.87 -54.40 24.46
C ILE A 410 -22.80 -55.94 24.29
N GLY A 411 -22.16 -56.64 25.21
CA GLY A 411 -22.02 -58.10 25.20
C GLY A 411 -20.95 -58.63 24.24
N GLN A 412 -20.01 -57.81 23.77
CA GLN A 412 -18.85 -58.28 23.01
C GLN A 412 -17.75 -58.75 23.95
N VAL A 413 -17.06 -59.84 23.60
CA VAL A 413 -15.91 -60.30 24.37
C VAL A 413 -14.77 -59.29 24.26
N VAL A 414 -14.30 -58.81 25.40
CA VAL A 414 -13.17 -57.89 25.54
C VAL A 414 -11.87 -58.68 25.74
N MET A 415 -11.92 -59.73 26.56
CA MET A 415 -10.78 -60.61 26.81
C MET A 415 -11.22 -61.94 27.41
N SER A 416 -10.38 -62.96 27.27
CA SER A 416 -10.48 -64.25 27.95
C SER A 416 -9.06 -64.75 28.26
N ASN A 417 -8.88 -65.51 29.34
CA ASN A 417 -7.59 -66.11 29.65
C ASN A 417 -7.43 -67.52 29.05
N ARG A 418 -6.21 -68.05 29.10
CA ARG A 418 -5.90 -69.41 28.62
C ARG A 418 -6.74 -70.49 29.30
N VAL A 419 -6.96 -70.40 30.61
CA VAL A 419 -7.75 -71.41 31.34
C VAL A 419 -9.21 -71.46 30.88
N TYR A 420 -9.79 -70.31 30.50
CA TYR A 420 -11.09 -70.30 29.83
C TYR A 420 -11.06 -71.06 28.51
N ALA A 421 -10.03 -70.82 27.68
CA ALA A 421 -9.88 -71.51 26.40
C ALA A 421 -9.68 -73.02 26.56
N ASP A 422 -8.96 -73.45 27.61
CA ASP A 422 -8.76 -74.85 27.95
C ASP A 422 -10.06 -75.52 28.44
N LEU A 423 -10.93 -74.77 29.13
CA LEU A 423 -12.18 -75.28 29.71
C LEU A 423 -13.36 -75.28 28.73
N TRP A 424 -13.48 -74.25 27.90
CA TRP A 424 -14.66 -74.00 27.05
C TRP A 424 -14.35 -73.90 25.56
N GLY A 425 -13.09 -73.97 25.16
CA GLY A 425 -12.65 -73.70 23.79
C GLY A 425 -12.43 -72.21 23.51
N PRO A 426 -12.05 -71.83 22.27
CA PRO A 426 -11.73 -70.45 21.92
C PRO A 426 -12.92 -69.52 22.20
N ALA A 427 -12.65 -68.36 22.79
CA ALA A 427 -13.69 -67.41 23.16
C ALA A 427 -14.47 -66.92 21.93
N PRO A 428 -15.80 -67.07 21.90
CA PRO A 428 -16.61 -66.59 20.80
C PRO A 428 -16.76 -65.06 20.88
N PRO A 429 -17.17 -64.37 19.79
CA PRO A 429 -17.12 -62.91 19.74
C PRO A 429 -18.17 -62.20 20.62
N ARG A 430 -19.26 -62.88 21.00
CA ARG A 430 -20.37 -62.31 21.76
C ARG A 430 -20.82 -63.20 22.92
N LEU A 431 -21.46 -62.58 23.91
CA LEU A 431 -22.07 -63.24 25.05
C LEU A 431 -23.13 -64.28 24.65
N ALA A 432 -23.97 -63.97 23.65
CA ALA A 432 -24.97 -64.91 23.16
C ALA A 432 -24.36 -66.22 22.64
N ASP A 433 -23.23 -66.10 21.93
CA ASP A 433 -22.48 -67.24 21.40
C ASP A 433 -21.78 -68.00 22.53
N ALA A 434 -21.21 -67.30 23.52
CA ALA A 434 -20.62 -67.91 24.71
C ALA A 434 -21.65 -68.71 25.51
N LEU A 435 -22.86 -68.17 25.70
CA LEU A 435 -23.97 -68.87 26.34
C LEU A 435 -24.40 -70.10 25.54
N GLN A 436 -24.35 -70.05 24.21
CA GLN A 436 -24.64 -71.21 23.36
C GLN A 436 -23.57 -72.30 23.51
N THR A 437 -22.29 -71.93 23.54
CA THR A 437 -21.18 -72.87 23.81
C THR A 437 -21.33 -73.51 25.18
N TRP A 438 -21.62 -72.73 26.22
CA TRP A 438 -21.82 -73.27 27.57
C TRP A 438 -23.05 -74.19 27.66
N ARG A 439 -24.16 -73.82 27.00
CA ARG A 439 -25.35 -74.67 26.90
C ARG A 439 -25.11 -75.97 26.14
N GLY A 440 -24.21 -76.00 25.16
CA GLY A 440 -23.92 -77.21 24.39
C GLY A 440 -23.50 -78.38 25.30
N ASP A 441 -22.42 -78.19 26.04
CA ASP A 441 -21.84 -79.24 26.89
C ASP A 441 -22.54 -79.37 28.27
N TRP A 442 -23.33 -78.36 28.68
CA TRP A 442 -23.91 -78.24 30.03
C TRP A 442 -25.42 -77.93 30.03
N ASN A 443 -26.16 -78.32 28.98
CA ASN A 443 -27.56 -77.91 28.74
C ASN A 443 -28.53 -78.19 29.91
N GLU A 444 -28.29 -79.27 30.65
CA GLU A 444 -29.12 -79.71 31.78
C GLU A 444 -28.46 -79.44 33.14
N ALA A 445 -27.36 -78.67 33.19
CA ALA A 445 -26.65 -78.38 34.43
C ALA A 445 -27.46 -77.43 35.34
N PRO A 446 -27.83 -77.87 36.57
CA PRO A 446 -28.34 -76.96 37.59
C PRO A 446 -27.36 -75.80 37.79
N GLY A 447 -27.87 -74.56 37.75
CA GLY A 447 -27.11 -73.32 37.93
C GLY A 447 -26.67 -72.58 36.66
N LEU A 448 -26.86 -73.15 35.46
CA LEU A 448 -26.60 -72.43 34.19
C LEU A 448 -27.65 -71.35 33.92
N ALA A 449 -28.91 -71.60 34.29
CA ALA A 449 -29.98 -70.61 34.25
C ALA A 449 -29.70 -69.42 35.19
N GLU A 450 -29.16 -69.70 36.38
CA GLU A 450 -28.76 -68.68 37.35
C GLU A 450 -27.57 -67.85 36.85
N LEU A 451 -26.57 -68.47 36.22
CA LEU A 451 -25.45 -67.76 35.58
C LEU A 451 -25.94 -66.87 34.43
N THR A 452 -26.86 -67.38 33.59
CA THR A 452 -27.43 -66.62 32.48
C THR A 452 -28.20 -65.40 32.99
N ALA A 453 -29.01 -65.57 34.04
CA ALA A 453 -29.73 -64.49 34.67
C ALA A 453 -28.75 -63.46 35.27
N ALA A 454 -27.74 -63.91 36.00
CA ALA A 454 -26.71 -63.06 36.60
C ALA A 454 -25.97 -62.19 35.57
N LEU A 455 -25.77 -62.69 34.34
CA LEU A 455 -25.13 -61.97 33.24
C LEU A 455 -26.04 -60.95 32.54
N GLN A 456 -27.34 -61.03 32.76
CA GLN A 456 -28.34 -60.11 32.20
C GLN A 456 -28.80 -59.06 33.23
N MET A 457 -28.29 -59.12 34.46
CA MET A 457 -28.60 -58.14 35.51
C MET A 457 -27.74 -56.88 35.31
N ASP A 458 -28.39 -55.72 35.26
CA ASP A 458 -27.76 -54.40 35.08
C ASP A 458 -27.19 -53.80 36.40
N ASP A 459 -27.31 -54.52 37.52
CA ASP A 459 -26.95 -53.99 38.83
C ASP A 459 -25.44 -54.15 39.12
N ALA A 460 -24.70 -53.05 39.04
CA ALA A 460 -23.24 -53.01 39.01
C ALA A 460 -22.52 -53.18 40.37
N THR A 461 -23.22 -53.56 41.44
CA THR A 461 -22.66 -53.44 42.80
C THR A 461 -22.47 -54.75 43.55
N THR A 462 -23.14 -55.83 43.16
CA THR A 462 -23.12 -57.09 43.92
C THR A 462 -22.44 -58.21 43.15
N ARG A 463 -21.37 -58.79 43.73
CA ARG A 463 -20.75 -60.00 43.20
C ARG A 463 -21.71 -61.17 43.35
N LEU A 464 -22.15 -61.73 42.23
CA LEU A 464 -23.04 -62.90 42.20
C LEU A 464 -22.20 -64.17 42.11
N THR A 465 -22.62 -65.21 42.82
CA THR A 465 -21.89 -66.47 42.87
C THR A 465 -22.86 -67.63 42.77
N GLY A 466 -22.48 -68.67 42.05
CA GLY A 466 -23.28 -69.89 41.97
C GLY A 466 -22.44 -71.10 41.60
N LEU A 467 -23.13 -72.20 41.36
CA LEU A 467 -22.52 -73.50 41.12
C LEU A 467 -23.13 -74.10 39.86
N LEU A 468 -22.27 -74.62 38.99
CA LEU A 468 -22.61 -75.37 37.80
C LEU A 468 -22.27 -76.84 38.04
N LEU A 469 -23.27 -77.70 37.98
CA LEU A 469 -23.09 -79.15 38.10
C LEU A 469 -23.01 -79.77 36.70
N GLY A 470 -21.82 -80.23 36.33
CA GLY A 470 -21.55 -80.73 34.99
C GLY A 470 -21.95 -82.18 34.76
N PRO A 471 -21.85 -82.66 33.51
CA PRO A 471 -22.03 -84.07 33.18
C PRO A 471 -21.09 -84.95 34.02
N PRO A 472 -21.40 -86.25 34.22
CA PRO A 472 -20.75 -87.13 35.21
C PRO A 472 -19.22 -87.32 35.09
N LYS A 473 -18.58 -86.75 34.07
CA LYS A 473 -17.12 -86.71 33.87
C LYS A 473 -16.47 -85.32 34.07
N ALA A 474 -17.25 -84.24 34.08
CA ALA A 474 -16.76 -82.84 34.08
C ALA A 474 -16.67 -82.21 35.47
N GLY A 475 -17.36 -82.78 36.48
CA GLY A 475 -17.30 -82.30 37.86
C GLY A 475 -18.16 -81.06 38.12
N MET A 476 -17.81 -80.31 39.18
CA MET A 476 -18.56 -79.13 39.64
C MET A 476 -17.71 -77.88 39.43
N LEU A 477 -18.29 -76.85 38.83
CA LEU A 477 -17.68 -75.54 38.65
C LEU A 477 -18.37 -74.54 39.56
N SER A 478 -17.62 -73.72 40.28
CA SER A 478 -18.17 -72.52 40.92
C SER A 478 -17.97 -71.34 39.98
N TRP A 479 -19.00 -70.51 39.81
CA TRP A 479 -18.91 -69.30 39.02
C TRP A 479 -19.12 -68.08 39.89
N HIS A 480 -18.47 -66.99 39.48
CA HIS A 480 -18.58 -65.67 40.06
C HIS A 480 -18.77 -64.67 38.93
N VAL A 481 -19.81 -63.86 39.00
CA VAL A 481 -20.03 -62.72 38.11
C VAL A 481 -19.81 -61.45 38.89
N THR A 482 -18.95 -60.58 38.39
CA THR A 482 -18.78 -59.22 38.92
C THR A 482 -19.22 -58.24 37.83
N PRO A 483 -20.41 -57.65 37.98
CA PRO A 483 -20.89 -56.65 37.04
C PRO A 483 -20.09 -55.36 37.22
N SER A 484 -19.52 -54.87 36.13
CA SER A 484 -18.86 -53.56 36.03
C SER A 484 -19.25 -52.98 34.65
N PRO A 485 -18.84 -51.75 34.28
CA PRO A 485 -19.04 -51.24 32.91
C PRO A 485 -18.56 -52.22 31.81
N ALA A 486 -17.68 -53.16 32.17
CA ALA A 486 -17.49 -54.44 31.49
C ALA A 486 -17.89 -55.60 32.43
N ALA A 487 -18.89 -56.42 32.08
CA ALA A 487 -19.28 -57.58 32.88
C ALA A 487 -18.17 -58.65 32.83
N SER A 488 -17.72 -59.14 34.00
CA SER A 488 -16.71 -60.20 34.09
C SER A 488 -17.29 -61.48 34.69
N VAL A 489 -16.97 -62.62 34.06
CA VAL A 489 -17.35 -63.96 34.52
C VAL A 489 -16.08 -64.73 34.82
N CYS A 490 -15.96 -65.19 36.06
CA CYS A 490 -14.90 -66.07 36.51
C CYS A 490 -15.49 -67.43 36.91
N CYS A 491 -15.02 -68.51 36.29
CA CYS A 491 -15.39 -69.87 36.60
C CYS A 491 -14.19 -70.60 37.20
N ASP A 492 -14.32 -71.07 38.43
CA ASP A 492 -13.33 -71.86 39.13
C ASP A 492 -13.75 -73.34 39.12
N SER A 493 -12.84 -74.22 38.68
CA SER A 493 -13.05 -75.65 38.75
C SER A 493 -12.55 -76.20 40.09
N ARG A 494 -13.47 -76.45 41.02
CA ARG A 494 -13.13 -77.26 42.20
C ARG A 494 -12.99 -78.71 41.75
N ARG A 495 -11.78 -79.15 41.39
CA ARG A 495 -11.42 -80.57 41.47
C ARG A 495 -11.42 -81.01 42.94
N ARG A 496 -12.60 -81.29 43.49
CA ARG A 496 -12.70 -82.18 44.65
C ARG A 496 -12.60 -83.61 44.12
N THR A 497 -11.46 -84.25 44.38
CA THR A 497 -11.26 -85.68 44.69
C THR A 497 -9.75 -85.89 44.72
N ARG A 498 -9.10 -86.41 45.77
CA ARG A 498 -9.41 -87.49 46.74
C ARG A 498 -8.70 -87.13 48.06
N ARG A 499 -9.10 -87.58 49.25
CA ARG A 499 -9.66 -88.86 49.71
C ARG A 499 -10.71 -88.65 50.77
#